data_AF-A0A1J4MX50-F1
#
_entry.id   AF-A0A1J4MX50-F1
#
_cell.length_a   1.000
_cell.length_b   1.000
_cell.length_c   1.000
_cell.angle_alpha   90.00
_cell.angle_beta   90.00
_cell.angle_gamma   90.00
#
_symmetry.space_group_name_H-M   'P 1'
#
loop_
_entity.id
_entity.type
_entity.pdbx_description
1 polymer ?
#
loop_
_entity_poly.entity_id
_entity_poly.type
_entity_poly.pdbx_seq_one_letter_code
_entity_poly.pdbx_strand_id
1 'polypeptide(L)'
;MEDPYISILNHCDYILSELGLRTFLIKLPLNSSIAKSTGKGIKQKIFKNLSFSSIKIDQDNIIQKNNGYYSLNMGVRDMNLCRYSNSKYLNKEDLLNIENIVKSLTEPTICGFVFLIAEISLEDKSSLYNSNTSSKCYRPIGGGIVELVDDYERCLRSIFCKKKLPLKISENILRIIIGRTIIHALQWKYNNSKKKCTNKVISVLDDHIKLFPIPAYNILLKDLPMSKHWEIYDDAGSHSDHPGIKCNCYKLSNFPNSRQFWGISESRFMKLIKSDPKLFGKNLLIEDFLSDNYFKSNKLVTNYNEKQDKENLDNIYTKKRKLLN
;
A
#
# COMPACT_ATOMS: atom_id res chain seq x y z
N MET A 1 14.88 -9.08 -22.27
CA MET A 1 14.78 -8.19 -21.11
C MET A 1 13.73 -8.75 -20.18
N GLU A 2 14.06 -8.96 -18.90
CA GLU A 2 13.12 -9.43 -17.88
C GLU A 2 12.00 -8.40 -17.65
N ASP A 3 10.77 -8.86 -17.41
CA ASP A 3 9.65 -7.98 -17.05
C ASP A 3 9.99 -7.26 -15.73
N PRO A 4 10.02 -5.92 -15.69
CA PRO A 4 10.37 -5.18 -14.48
C PRO A 4 9.43 -5.51 -13.30
N TYR A 5 8.18 -5.88 -13.57
CA TYR A 5 7.25 -6.34 -12.53
C TYR A 5 7.78 -7.60 -11.84
N ILE A 6 8.13 -8.63 -12.62
CA ILE A 6 8.61 -9.92 -12.11
C ILE A 6 9.86 -9.72 -11.26
N SER A 7 10.80 -8.91 -11.76
CA SER A 7 12.06 -8.63 -11.07
C SER A 7 11.85 -7.95 -9.71
N ILE A 8 10.93 -6.98 -9.62
CA ILE A 8 10.58 -6.31 -8.36
C ILE A 8 9.86 -7.27 -7.40
N LEU A 9 8.89 -8.03 -7.90
CA LEU A 9 8.12 -8.98 -7.09
C LEU A 9 9.02 -10.05 -6.48
N ASN A 10 9.90 -10.66 -7.29
CA ASN A 10 10.82 -11.70 -6.84
C ASN A 10 11.77 -11.19 -5.75
N HIS A 11 12.36 -10.00 -5.94
CA HIS A 11 13.23 -9.41 -4.92
C HIS A 11 12.48 -9.11 -3.62
N CYS A 12 11.28 -8.55 -3.72
CA CYS A 12 10.43 -8.32 -2.56
C CYS A 12 10.06 -9.62 -1.85
N ASP A 13 9.75 -10.69 -2.58
CA ASP A 13 9.42 -12.00 -2.00
C ASP A 13 10.61 -12.60 -1.25
N TYR A 14 11.83 -12.45 -1.79
CA TYR A 14 13.06 -12.81 -1.09
C TYR A 14 13.21 -12.06 0.23
N ILE A 15 13.17 -10.72 0.20
CA ILE A 15 13.29 -9.88 1.41
C ILE A 15 12.22 -10.24 2.45
N LEU A 16 10.96 -10.37 2.04
CA LEU A 16 9.87 -10.69 2.96
C LEU A 16 10.04 -12.09 3.58
N SER A 17 10.51 -13.07 2.81
CA SER A 17 10.78 -14.42 3.32
C SER A 17 11.88 -14.39 4.40
N GLU A 18 12.97 -13.67 4.15
CA GLU A 18 14.09 -13.51 5.09
C GLU A 18 13.70 -12.80 6.39
N LEU A 19 12.64 -12.00 6.35
CA LEU A 19 12.05 -11.33 7.51
C LEU A 19 10.97 -12.17 8.21
N GLY A 20 10.71 -13.41 7.76
CA GLY A 20 9.65 -14.26 8.30
C GLY A 20 8.24 -13.75 8.00
N LEU A 21 8.08 -12.96 6.94
CA LEU A 21 6.82 -12.34 6.54
C LEU A 21 6.18 -13.12 5.39
N ARG A 22 4.84 -13.12 5.37
CA ARG A 22 4.03 -13.73 4.33
C ARG A 22 3.11 -12.70 3.69
N THR A 23 2.90 -12.85 2.39
CA THR A 23 1.99 -12.01 1.60
C THR A 23 0.65 -12.70 1.40
N PHE A 24 -0.43 -11.92 1.39
CA PHE A 24 -1.78 -12.39 1.12
C PHE A 24 -2.46 -11.45 0.14
N LEU A 25 -3.30 -12.04 -0.71
CA LEU A 25 -4.07 -11.32 -1.72
C LEU A 25 -5.51 -11.81 -1.63
N ILE A 26 -6.37 -10.99 -1.02
CA ILE A 26 -7.75 -11.34 -0.71
C ILE A 26 -8.65 -10.64 -1.72
N LYS A 27 -9.38 -11.42 -2.53
CA LYS A 27 -10.30 -10.87 -3.53
C LYS A 27 -11.51 -10.22 -2.87
N LEU A 28 -11.97 -9.09 -3.43
CA LEU A 28 -13.24 -8.45 -3.08
C LEU A 28 -14.35 -8.88 -4.06
N PRO A 29 -15.62 -8.93 -3.61
CA PRO A 29 -16.06 -8.68 -2.23
C PRO A 29 -15.67 -9.81 -1.26
N LEU A 30 -15.51 -9.46 0.02
CA LEU A 30 -15.28 -10.42 1.09
C LEU A 30 -16.54 -11.23 1.37
N ASN A 31 -16.36 -12.53 1.65
CA ASN A 31 -17.43 -13.37 2.17
C ASN A 31 -17.90 -12.84 3.55
N SER A 32 -19.21 -12.89 3.80
CA SER A 32 -19.85 -12.45 5.05
C SER A 32 -19.23 -13.06 6.31
N SER A 33 -18.72 -14.29 6.25
CA SER A 33 -18.11 -14.98 7.40
C SER A 33 -16.84 -14.31 7.93
N ILE A 34 -16.02 -13.74 7.05
CA ILE A 34 -14.74 -13.10 7.38
C ILE A 34 -14.81 -11.57 7.33
N ALA A 35 -15.81 -11.03 6.63
CA ALA A 35 -15.99 -9.61 6.40
C ALA A 35 -15.95 -8.77 7.68
N LYS A 36 -16.65 -9.20 8.74
CA LYS A 36 -16.77 -8.43 9.97
C LYS A 36 -15.43 -8.29 10.71
N SER A 37 -14.68 -9.38 10.84
CA SER A 37 -13.38 -9.38 11.52
C SER A 37 -12.32 -8.66 10.70
N THR A 38 -12.25 -8.93 9.40
CA THR A 38 -11.33 -8.27 8.46
C THR A 38 -11.61 -6.78 8.36
N GLY A 39 -12.88 -6.38 8.20
CA GLY A 39 -13.29 -4.98 8.15
C GLY A 39 -12.95 -4.23 9.44
N LYS A 40 -13.20 -4.82 10.61
CA LYS A 40 -12.80 -4.25 11.91
C LYS A 40 -11.28 -4.09 12.00
N GLY A 41 -10.51 -5.09 11.57
CA GLY A 41 -9.05 -5.05 11.56
C GLY A 41 -8.49 -3.95 10.65
N ILE A 42 -8.99 -3.85 9.42
CA ILE A 42 -8.62 -2.82 8.45
C ILE A 42 -8.96 -1.43 9.00
N LYS A 43 -10.19 -1.25 9.50
CA LYS A 43 -10.64 0.00 10.13
C LYS A 43 -9.63 0.46 11.18
N GLN A 44 -9.28 -0.40 12.13
CA GLN A 44 -8.29 -0.10 13.17
C GLN A 44 -6.91 0.26 12.63
N LYS A 45 -6.49 -0.31 11.50
CA LYS A 45 -5.21 0.02 10.86
C LYS A 45 -5.25 1.41 10.23
N ILE A 46 -6.33 1.75 9.53
CA ILE A 46 -6.53 3.09 8.95
C ILE A 46 -6.56 4.15 10.06
N PHE A 47 -7.29 3.91 11.16
CA PHE A 47 -7.26 4.80 12.32
C PHE A 47 -5.85 5.04 12.87
N LYS A 48 -4.99 4.00 12.87
CA LYS A 48 -3.61 4.10 13.36
C LYS A 48 -2.68 4.83 12.40
N ASN A 49 -2.99 4.90 11.10
CA ASN A 49 -2.21 5.70 10.15
C ASN A 49 -2.21 7.18 10.52
N LEU A 50 -3.34 7.69 11.01
CA LEU A 50 -3.51 9.09 11.40
C LEU A 50 -2.64 9.46 12.60
N SER A 51 -2.30 8.47 13.44
CA SER A 51 -1.29 8.70 14.46
C SER A 51 0.09 8.99 13.87
N PHE A 52 0.44 8.40 12.72
CA PHE A 52 1.70 8.70 12.02
C PHE A 52 1.67 10.07 11.36
N SER A 53 0.51 10.55 10.89
CA SER A 53 0.38 11.91 10.38
C SER A 53 0.46 12.97 11.48
N SER A 54 0.06 12.61 12.71
CA SER A 54 0.17 13.46 13.90
C SER A 54 1.50 13.38 14.66
N ILE A 55 2.46 12.56 14.22
CA ILE A 55 3.81 12.61 14.81
C ILE A 55 4.33 14.01 14.52
N LYS A 56 4.36 14.87 15.54
CA LYS A 56 5.22 16.05 15.54
C LYS A 56 6.58 15.53 15.09
N ILE A 57 7.09 16.08 13.99
CA ILE A 57 8.52 16.05 13.73
C ILE A 57 9.12 16.66 14.99
N ASP A 58 9.57 15.83 15.92
CA ASP A 58 10.06 16.29 17.21
C ASP A 58 11.15 17.32 16.93
N GLN A 59 10.96 18.50 17.49
CA GLN A 59 11.86 19.65 17.37
C GLN A 59 13.27 19.34 17.94
N ASP A 60 13.46 18.16 18.52
CA ASP A 60 14.70 17.71 19.13
C ASP A 60 15.73 17.12 18.15
N ASN A 61 15.38 16.97 16.86
CA ASN A 61 16.33 16.56 15.80
C ASN A 61 16.87 17.74 14.96
N ILE A 62 16.58 18.99 15.34
CA ILE A 62 17.25 20.16 14.74
C ILE A 62 18.56 20.40 15.50
N ILE A 63 19.54 19.53 15.30
CA ILE A 63 20.91 19.80 15.75
C ILE A 63 21.56 20.69 14.68
N GLN A 64 21.64 21.99 14.96
CA GLN A 64 22.55 22.90 14.27
C GLN A 64 23.97 22.36 14.38
N LYS A 65 24.62 22.05 13.25
CA LYS A 65 26.08 22.08 13.17
C LYS A 65 26.55 22.79 11.91
N ASN A 66 27.35 23.81 12.16
CA ASN A 66 28.11 24.59 11.20
C ASN A 66 29.02 23.66 10.39
N ASN A 67 28.71 23.50 9.10
CA ASN A 67 29.61 23.30 7.96
C ASN A 67 28.85 22.58 6.83
N GLY A 68 28.04 23.35 6.11
CA GLY A 68 27.95 23.24 4.64
C GLY A 68 27.17 22.09 3.99
N TYR A 69 26.57 21.15 4.72
CA TYR A 69 25.69 20.14 4.11
C TYR A 69 24.42 19.90 4.92
N TYR A 70 23.28 20.33 4.37
CA TYR A 70 21.92 20.00 4.81
C TYR A 70 21.32 19.00 3.81
N SER A 71 20.74 17.89 4.26
CA SER A 71 19.87 17.06 3.42
C SER A 71 18.55 16.72 4.11
N LEU A 72 17.80 17.78 4.38
CA LEU A 72 16.34 17.74 4.26
C LEU A 72 15.97 18.84 3.26
N ASN A 73 15.93 18.49 1.98
CA ASN A 73 15.32 19.33 0.95
C ASN A 73 13.79 19.30 1.12
N MET A 74 13.31 19.77 2.26
CA MET A 74 11.94 20.20 2.46
C MET A 74 11.91 21.67 2.05
N GLY A 75 11.84 21.91 0.75
CA GLY A 75 11.49 23.21 0.20
C GLY A 75 10.15 23.64 0.81
N VAL A 76 10.22 24.65 1.66
CA VAL A 76 9.08 25.37 2.21
C VAL A 76 8.33 25.98 1.05
N ARG A 77 7.22 25.36 0.61
CA ARG A 77 6.21 26.01 -0.26
C ARG A 77 4.82 25.39 -0.29
N ASP A 78 4.50 24.46 0.60
CA ASP A 78 3.11 24.00 0.78
C ASP A 78 2.66 24.17 2.22
N MET A 79 1.96 25.28 2.48
CA MET A 79 1.20 25.52 3.72
C MET A 79 0.19 24.39 4.06
N ASN A 80 -0.06 23.46 3.12
CA ASN A 80 -0.91 22.29 3.32
C ASN A 80 -0.27 21.18 4.20
N LEU A 81 1.07 21.17 4.38
CA LEU A 81 1.70 20.26 5.35
C LEU A 81 1.30 20.59 6.81
N CYS A 82 0.98 21.86 7.10
CA CYS A 82 0.60 22.30 8.44
C CYS A 82 -0.85 21.95 8.84
N ARG A 83 -1.69 21.45 7.92
CA ARG A 83 -3.04 20.97 8.27
C ARG A 83 -3.04 19.62 8.99
N TYR A 84 -1.93 18.88 8.95
CA TYR A 84 -1.87 17.47 9.38
C TYR A 84 -1.31 17.23 10.79
N SER A 85 -0.87 18.28 11.50
CA SER A 85 -0.24 18.12 12.82
C SER A 85 -1.14 18.36 14.03
N ASN A 86 -2.41 18.79 13.85
CA ASN A 86 -3.16 19.38 14.97
C ASN A 86 -4.56 18.85 15.30
N SER A 87 -5.12 17.82 14.66
CA SER A 87 -6.40 17.28 15.14
C SER A 87 -6.19 15.99 15.94
N LYS A 88 -6.34 16.09 17.27
CA LYS A 88 -6.57 14.93 18.17
C LYS A 88 -7.83 14.13 17.79
N TYR A 89 -8.59 14.55 16.78
CA TYR A 89 -9.89 14.01 16.40
C TYR A 89 -10.06 14.00 14.88
N LEU A 90 -10.56 12.89 14.35
CA LEU A 90 -11.04 12.82 12.97
C LEU A 90 -12.28 13.69 12.82
N ASN A 91 -12.37 14.43 11.71
CA ASN A 91 -13.61 15.12 11.39
C ASN A 91 -14.68 14.09 10.95
N LYS A 92 -15.94 14.54 10.86
CA LYS A 92 -17.07 13.65 10.49
C LYS A 92 -16.91 13.05 9.10
N GLU A 93 -16.30 13.78 8.17
CA GLU A 93 -16.09 13.37 6.78
C GLU A 93 -15.03 12.26 6.69
N ASP A 94 -13.92 12.39 7.40
CA ASP A 94 -12.87 11.37 7.46
C ASP A 94 -13.42 10.07 8.06
N LEU A 95 -14.22 10.17 9.12
CA LEU A 95 -14.90 9.01 9.72
C LEU A 95 -15.82 8.35 8.69
N LEU A 96 -16.64 9.13 7.98
CA LEU A 96 -17.52 8.61 6.94
C LEU A 96 -16.74 7.93 5.82
N ASN A 97 -15.62 8.51 5.38
CA ASN A 97 -14.75 7.91 4.37
C ASN A 97 -14.16 6.58 4.83
N ILE A 98 -13.73 6.47 6.09
CA ILE A 98 -13.27 5.20 6.66
C ILE A 98 -14.40 4.16 6.66
N GLU A 99 -15.61 4.52 7.08
CA GLU A 99 -16.76 3.60 7.04
C GLU A 99 -17.08 3.17 5.61
N ASN A 100 -17.02 4.08 4.64
CA ASN A 100 -17.27 3.79 3.23
C ASN A 100 -16.23 2.81 2.67
N ILE A 101 -14.94 2.99 2.99
CA ILE A 101 -13.87 2.04 2.62
C ILE A 101 -14.13 0.66 3.23
N VAL A 102 -14.57 0.60 4.49
CA VAL A 102 -14.82 -0.68 5.16
C VAL A 102 -16.06 -1.37 4.61
N LYS A 103 -17.11 -0.60 4.31
CA LYS A 103 -18.35 -1.10 3.72
C LYS A 103 -18.13 -1.65 2.31
N SER A 104 -17.29 -0.99 1.51
CA SER A 104 -17.00 -1.43 0.13
C SER A 104 -16.33 -2.80 0.06
N LEU A 105 -15.66 -3.23 1.14
CA LEU A 105 -15.05 -4.57 1.21
C LEU A 105 -16.06 -5.70 1.05
N THR A 106 -17.33 -5.47 1.37
CA THR A 106 -18.40 -6.47 1.28
C THR A 106 -19.41 -6.20 0.17
N GLU A 107 -19.28 -5.07 -0.51
CA GLU A 107 -20.27 -4.63 -1.48
C GLU A 107 -20.22 -5.52 -2.73
N PRO A 108 -21.31 -6.19 -3.13
CA PRO A 108 -21.30 -7.15 -4.23
C PRO A 108 -20.88 -6.57 -5.58
N THR A 109 -21.05 -5.27 -5.76
CA THR A 109 -20.71 -4.54 -6.99
C THR A 109 -19.22 -4.19 -7.08
N ILE A 110 -18.47 -4.32 -5.99
CA ILE A 110 -17.06 -3.95 -5.95
C ILE A 110 -16.18 -5.08 -6.46
N CYS A 111 -15.36 -4.78 -7.46
CA CYS A 111 -14.27 -5.63 -7.91
C CYS A 111 -12.96 -5.10 -7.32
N GLY A 112 -12.14 -5.96 -6.72
CA GLY A 112 -10.97 -5.46 -6.01
C GLY A 112 -10.16 -6.52 -5.30
N PHE A 113 -9.19 -6.06 -4.53
CA PHE A 113 -8.48 -6.90 -3.58
C PHE A 113 -7.92 -6.11 -2.41
N VAL A 114 -7.67 -6.84 -1.33
CA VAL A 114 -6.81 -6.41 -0.22
C VAL A 114 -5.48 -7.16 -0.34
N PHE A 115 -4.39 -6.43 -0.46
CA PHE A 115 -3.04 -6.95 -0.34
C PHE A 115 -2.58 -6.80 1.10
N LEU A 116 -2.03 -7.85 1.71
CA LEU A 116 -1.52 -7.83 3.08
C LEU A 116 -0.11 -8.42 3.14
N ILE A 117 0.68 -7.90 4.06
CA ILE A 117 1.89 -8.53 4.57
C ILE A 117 1.66 -8.83 6.04
N ALA A 118 1.94 -10.04 6.48
CA ALA A 118 1.74 -10.48 7.87
C ALA A 118 2.94 -11.25 8.41
N GLU A 119 3.18 -11.10 9.71
CA GLU A 119 4.13 -11.94 10.46
C GLU A 119 3.42 -13.19 10.96
N ILE A 120 4.17 -14.30 11.08
CA ILE A 120 3.68 -15.53 11.70
C ILE A 120 3.94 -15.43 13.21
N SER A 121 2.87 -15.48 13.99
CA SER A 121 2.95 -15.75 15.42
C SER A 121 2.72 -17.23 15.63
N LEU A 122 3.68 -17.90 16.26
CA LEU A 122 3.38 -19.12 17.00
C LEU A 122 2.62 -18.67 18.24
N GLU A 123 1.43 -19.22 18.49
CA GLU A 123 0.79 -19.01 19.78
C GLU A 123 1.61 -19.74 20.84
N ASP A 124 1.90 -19.05 21.95
CA ASP A 124 2.48 -19.70 23.12
C ASP A 124 1.54 -20.84 23.55
N LYS A 125 2.12 -22.02 23.74
CA LYS A 125 1.46 -23.29 24.13
C LYS A 125 0.74 -23.25 25.49
N SER A 126 0.36 -22.09 26.01
CA SER A 126 -0.20 -21.95 27.36
C SER A 126 -1.73 -21.84 27.41
N SER A 127 -2.45 -21.76 26.27
CA SER A 127 -3.92 -21.55 26.30
C SER A 127 -4.80 -22.58 25.58
N LEU A 128 -4.26 -23.65 24.98
CA LEU A 128 -5.06 -24.74 24.45
C LEU A 128 -4.44 -26.11 24.75
N TYR A 129 -4.71 -26.62 25.96
CA TYR A 129 -4.85 -28.06 26.10
C TYR A 129 -6.06 -28.47 25.23
N ASN A 130 -5.83 -29.36 24.26
CA ASN A 130 -6.82 -30.05 23.41
C ASN A 130 -7.07 -29.53 21.98
N SER A 131 -6.03 -29.21 21.21
CA SER A 131 -6.08 -29.46 19.75
C SER A 131 -4.70 -29.74 19.17
N ASN A 132 -4.50 -30.93 18.60
CA ASN A 132 -3.28 -31.37 17.90
C ASN A 132 -2.98 -30.64 16.58
N THR A 133 -3.49 -29.42 16.41
CA THR A 133 -3.24 -28.57 15.24
C THR A 133 -2.67 -27.25 15.74
N SER A 134 -1.37 -27.06 15.57
CA SER A 134 -0.74 -25.75 15.75
C SER A 134 -1.31 -24.78 14.71
N SER A 135 -2.39 -24.07 15.08
CA SER A 135 -2.99 -23.10 14.17
C SER A 135 -2.02 -21.93 14.03
N LYS A 136 -1.45 -21.74 12.83
CA LYS A 136 -0.56 -20.61 12.54
C LYS A 136 -1.38 -19.31 12.66
N CYS A 137 -0.99 -18.41 13.57
CA CYS A 137 -1.65 -17.13 13.74
C CYS A 137 -0.93 -16.06 12.89
N TYR A 138 -1.64 -15.42 11.97
CA TYR A 138 -1.08 -14.37 11.12
C TYR A 138 -1.43 -12.98 11.64
N ARG A 139 -0.42 -12.15 11.88
CA ARG A 139 -0.59 -10.77 12.36
C ARG A 139 -0.23 -9.78 11.27
N PRO A 140 -1.19 -9.05 10.67
CA PRO A 140 -0.89 -8.11 9.60
C PRO A 140 0.07 -7.01 10.06
N ILE A 141 1.17 -6.85 9.35
CA ILE A 141 2.11 -5.73 9.53
C ILE A 141 1.72 -4.54 8.65
N GLY A 142 1.09 -4.76 7.50
CA GLY A 142 0.67 -3.70 6.60
C GLY A 142 -0.09 -4.24 5.40
N GLY A 143 -0.56 -3.34 4.54
CA GLY A 143 -1.33 -3.70 3.37
C GLY A 143 -1.87 -2.53 2.57
N GLY A 144 -2.54 -2.86 1.47
CA GLY A 144 -3.20 -1.92 0.57
C GLY A 144 -4.54 -2.46 0.09
N ILE A 145 -5.47 -1.55 -0.21
CA ILE A 145 -6.81 -1.87 -0.71
C ILE A 145 -6.96 -1.22 -2.07
N VAL A 146 -7.32 -2.02 -3.07
CA VAL A 146 -7.56 -1.58 -4.45
C VAL A 146 -8.97 -1.95 -4.85
N GLU A 147 -9.64 -0.98 -5.45
CA GLU A 147 -10.86 -1.16 -6.22
C GLU A 147 -10.56 -1.04 -7.71
N LEU A 148 -11.06 -1.97 -8.50
CA LEU A 148 -11.10 -1.86 -9.95
C LEU A 148 -12.44 -1.20 -10.29
N VAL A 149 -12.40 0.08 -10.64
CA VAL A 149 -13.60 0.88 -10.92
C VAL A 149 -14.21 0.45 -12.25
N ASP A 150 -13.36 0.28 -13.26
CA ASP A 150 -13.73 -0.22 -14.58
C ASP A 150 -12.56 -0.98 -15.24
N ASP A 151 -12.60 -1.20 -16.56
CA ASP A 151 -11.52 -1.86 -17.29
C ASP A 151 -10.17 -1.09 -17.21
N TYR A 152 -10.20 0.23 -17.04
CA TYR A 152 -9.08 1.16 -17.11
C TYR A 152 -8.54 1.60 -15.74
N GLU A 153 -9.42 1.94 -14.80
CA GLU A 153 -9.06 2.58 -13.54
C GLU A 153 -8.91 1.59 -12.37
N ARG A 154 -7.84 1.78 -11.60
CA ARG A 154 -7.50 1.04 -10.38
C ARG A 154 -7.32 2.02 -9.23
N CYS A 155 -8.37 2.20 -8.44
CA CYS A 155 -8.37 3.16 -7.35
C CYS A 155 -7.76 2.55 -6.07
N LEU A 156 -6.67 3.14 -5.58
CA LEU A 156 -6.15 2.90 -4.25
C LEU A 156 -7.10 3.51 -3.23
N ARG A 157 -7.75 2.66 -2.44
CA ARG A 157 -8.68 3.09 -1.38
C ARG A 157 -7.96 3.26 -0.04
N SER A 158 -6.93 2.48 0.22
CA SER A 158 -6.17 2.56 1.48
C SER A 158 -4.76 1.99 1.35
N ILE A 159 -3.82 2.57 2.09
CA ILE A 159 -2.51 1.99 2.43
C ILE A 159 -2.34 2.09 3.93
N PHE A 160 -1.84 1.04 4.59
CA PHE A 160 -1.62 1.03 6.03
C PHE A 160 -0.40 0.22 6.45
N CYS A 161 0.21 0.59 7.58
CA CYS A 161 1.38 -0.08 8.14
C CYS A 161 1.32 -0.11 9.68
N LYS A 162 2.06 -1.01 10.32
CA LYS A 162 2.08 -1.24 11.76
C LYS A 162 2.77 -0.05 12.45
N LYS A 163 2.04 0.59 13.37
CA LYS A 163 2.51 1.76 14.14
C LYS A 163 3.84 1.57 14.88
N LYS A 164 4.09 0.37 15.39
CA LYS A 164 5.25 0.10 16.25
C LYS A 164 6.56 -0.10 15.47
N LEU A 165 6.54 -0.02 14.14
CA LEU A 165 7.77 -0.14 13.35
C LEU A 165 8.54 1.20 13.37
N PRO A 166 9.87 1.18 13.48
CA PRO A 166 10.71 2.36 13.27
C PRO A 166 10.44 3.01 11.92
N LEU A 167 10.59 4.33 11.83
CA LEU A 167 10.22 5.10 10.62
C LEU A 167 10.90 4.58 9.35
N LYS A 168 12.22 4.36 9.39
CA LYS A 168 13.00 3.84 8.25
C LYS A 168 12.51 2.47 7.79
N ILE A 169 12.22 1.58 8.73
CA ILE A 169 11.68 0.24 8.43
C ILE A 169 10.26 0.34 7.88
N SER A 170 9.42 1.18 8.48
CA SER A 170 8.06 1.41 8.01
C SER A 170 8.07 1.95 6.58
N GLU A 171 8.98 2.86 6.24
CA GLU A 171 9.14 3.38 4.89
C GLU A 171 9.53 2.26 3.90
N ASN A 172 10.53 1.44 4.24
CA ASN A 172 10.95 0.31 3.41
C ASN A 172 9.82 -0.71 3.19
N ILE A 173 9.09 -1.07 4.25
CA ILE A 173 7.90 -1.93 4.16
C ILE A 173 6.80 -1.27 3.31
N LEU A 174 6.59 0.04 3.44
CA LEU A 174 5.60 0.78 2.64
C LEU A 174 5.98 0.84 1.16
N ARG A 175 7.26 0.98 0.81
CA ARG A 175 7.74 0.88 -0.58
C ARG A 175 7.39 -0.48 -1.19
N ILE A 176 7.61 -1.56 -0.44
CA ILE A 176 7.21 -2.92 -0.85
C ILE A 176 5.68 -3.02 -0.99
N ILE A 177 4.92 -2.55 -0.01
CA ILE A 177 3.45 -2.59 -0.03
C ILE A 177 2.89 -1.84 -1.24
N ILE A 178 3.32 -0.60 -1.46
CA ILE A 178 2.83 0.25 -2.55
C ILE A 178 3.20 -0.37 -3.89
N GLY A 179 4.46 -0.77 -4.08
CA GLY A 179 4.94 -1.40 -5.31
C GLY A 179 4.14 -2.64 -5.66
N ARG A 180 4.01 -3.59 -4.72
CA ARG A 180 3.25 -4.84 -4.96
C ARG A 180 1.77 -4.58 -5.17
N THR A 181 1.16 -3.67 -4.42
CA THR A 181 -0.26 -3.32 -4.57
C THR A 181 -0.53 -2.77 -5.96
N ILE A 182 0.29 -1.84 -6.45
CA ILE A 182 0.16 -1.26 -7.80
C ILE A 182 0.41 -2.32 -8.87
N ILE A 183 1.49 -3.08 -8.78
CA ILE A 183 1.82 -4.12 -9.77
C ILE A 183 0.69 -5.14 -9.87
N HIS A 184 0.17 -5.62 -8.74
CA HIS A 184 -0.97 -6.53 -8.73
C HIS A 184 -2.23 -5.88 -9.34
N ALA A 185 -2.51 -4.61 -9.05
CA ALA A 185 -3.64 -3.90 -9.62
C ALA A 185 -3.58 -3.77 -11.15
N LEU A 186 -2.39 -3.47 -11.68
CA LEU A 186 -2.14 -3.36 -13.12
C LEU A 186 -2.20 -4.73 -13.80
N GLN A 187 -1.82 -5.80 -13.12
CA GLN A 187 -1.94 -7.17 -13.65
C GLN A 187 -3.37 -7.72 -13.55
N TRP A 188 -4.21 -7.17 -12.66
CA TRP A 188 -5.57 -7.65 -12.43
C TRP A 188 -6.51 -7.29 -13.60
N LYS A 189 -7.41 -8.23 -13.92
CA LYS A 189 -8.47 -8.06 -14.93
C LYS A 189 -9.77 -7.64 -14.25
N TYR A 190 -10.38 -6.57 -14.74
CA TYR A 190 -11.70 -6.15 -14.27
C TYR A 190 -12.74 -7.20 -14.68
N ASN A 191 -13.55 -7.64 -13.73
CA ASN A 191 -14.73 -8.51 -13.94
C ASN A 191 -14.60 -9.64 -14.99
N ASN A 192 -13.45 -10.34 -15.02
CA ASN A 192 -13.12 -11.37 -16.02
C ASN A 192 -13.26 -10.91 -17.49
N SER A 193 -13.07 -9.62 -17.77
CA SER A 193 -13.19 -9.09 -19.12
C SER A 193 -12.22 -9.81 -20.05
N LYS A 194 -12.76 -10.27 -21.19
CA LYS A 194 -11.97 -10.94 -22.24
C LYS A 194 -11.10 -9.94 -23.01
N LYS A 195 -11.41 -8.65 -22.92
CA LYS A 195 -10.70 -7.58 -23.62
C LYS A 195 -9.40 -7.24 -22.90
N LYS A 196 -8.31 -7.20 -23.66
CA LYS A 196 -7.04 -6.67 -23.17
C LYS A 196 -7.17 -5.15 -23.09
N CYS A 197 -7.31 -4.62 -21.87
CA CYS A 197 -7.26 -3.18 -21.66
C CYS A 197 -5.81 -2.71 -21.75
N THR A 198 -5.54 -1.85 -22.73
CA THR A 198 -4.31 -1.05 -22.81
C THR A 198 -4.57 0.28 -22.10
N ASN A 199 -3.54 0.89 -21.50
CA ASN A 199 -3.60 2.19 -20.80
C ASN A 199 -4.36 2.19 -19.46
N LYS A 200 -4.06 1.24 -18.58
CA LYS A 200 -4.58 1.28 -17.22
C LYS A 200 -4.04 2.47 -16.44
N VAL A 201 -4.77 2.92 -15.44
CA VAL A 201 -4.40 4.03 -14.56
C VAL A 201 -4.55 3.59 -13.11
N ILE A 202 -3.55 3.93 -12.29
CA ILE A 202 -3.69 3.91 -10.84
C ILE A 202 -4.17 5.28 -10.40
N SER A 203 -5.26 5.34 -9.63
CA SER A 203 -5.79 6.57 -9.06
C SER A 203 -5.85 6.50 -7.53
N VAL A 204 -5.95 7.64 -6.88
CA VAL A 204 -6.30 7.76 -5.46
C VAL A 204 -7.06 9.07 -5.25
N LEU A 205 -8.24 9.00 -4.64
CA LEU A 205 -8.99 10.19 -4.26
C LEU A 205 -8.24 10.97 -3.17
N ASP A 206 -8.32 12.30 -3.20
CA ASP A 206 -7.68 13.13 -2.18
C ASP A 206 -8.19 12.80 -0.76
N ASP A 207 -9.47 12.47 -0.66
CA ASP A 207 -10.10 12.03 0.58
C ASP A 207 -9.60 10.70 1.12
N HIS A 208 -8.99 9.87 0.27
CA HIS A 208 -8.36 8.63 0.69
C HIS A 208 -6.90 8.83 1.03
N ILE A 209 -6.14 9.56 0.19
CA ILE A 209 -4.69 9.70 0.39
C ILE A 209 -4.35 10.42 1.70
N LYS A 210 -5.22 11.31 2.17
CA LYS A 210 -5.10 11.97 3.49
C LYS A 210 -5.15 11.00 4.68
N LEU A 211 -5.68 9.79 4.49
CA LEU A 211 -5.76 8.74 5.50
C LEU A 211 -4.53 7.80 5.50
N PHE A 212 -3.59 7.99 4.58
CA PHE A 212 -2.42 7.13 4.46
C PHE A 212 -1.31 7.58 5.44
N PRO A 213 -0.38 6.70 5.84
CA PRO A 213 0.80 7.12 6.60
C PRO A 213 1.61 8.17 5.82
N ILE A 214 2.23 9.14 6.51
CA ILE A 214 3.09 10.17 5.87
C ILE A 214 4.11 9.56 4.88
N PRO A 215 4.85 8.47 5.21
CA PRO A 215 5.79 7.91 4.25
C PRO A 215 5.11 7.42 2.97
N ALA A 216 3.91 6.83 3.08
CA ALA A 216 3.15 6.38 1.92
C ALA A 216 2.70 7.56 1.04
N TYR A 217 2.23 8.64 1.67
CA TYR A 217 1.89 9.88 0.97
C TYR A 217 3.09 10.44 0.20
N ASN A 218 4.27 10.52 0.84
CA ASN A 218 5.50 10.99 0.21
C ASN A 218 5.92 10.08 -0.96
N ILE A 219 5.87 8.76 -0.78
CA ILE A 219 6.21 7.81 -1.86
C ILE A 219 5.29 8.03 -3.07
N LEU A 220 3.98 8.20 -2.87
CA LEU A 220 3.02 8.34 -3.97
C LEU A 220 3.11 9.70 -4.68
N LEU A 221 3.29 10.80 -3.95
CA LEU A 221 3.21 12.15 -4.53
C LEU A 221 4.56 12.79 -4.83
N LYS A 222 5.65 12.36 -4.18
CA LYS A 222 7.00 12.91 -4.41
C LYS A 222 7.87 11.95 -5.21
N ASP A 223 7.91 10.68 -4.81
CA ASP A 223 8.83 9.72 -5.43
C ASP A 223 8.22 9.05 -6.69
N LEU A 224 6.91 8.76 -6.69
CA LEU A 224 6.16 8.22 -7.84
C LEU A 224 5.56 9.31 -8.77
N PRO A 225 5.83 10.58 -8.47
CA PRO A 225 4.91 11.71 -8.56
C PRO A 225 3.59 11.47 -9.32
N MET A 226 2.54 11.07 -8.62
CA MET A 226 1.18 11.02 -9.18
C MET A 226 0.69 12.43 -9.58
N SER A 227 0.09 12.54 -10.76
CA SER A 227 -0.44 13.79 -11.33
C SER A 227 -1.71 14.21 -10.62
N LYS A 228 -1.88 15.51 -10.39
CA LYS A 228 -3.06 16.07 -9.73
C LYS A 228 -4.20 16.34 -10.73
N HIS A 229 -5.40 15.87 -10.42
CA HIS A 229 -6.57 15.96 -11.28
C HIS A 229 -7.85 16.34 -10.52
N TRP A 230 -8.85 16.75 -11.28
CA TRP A 230 -10.19 17.09 -10.81
C TRP A 230 -11.23 16.49 -11.75
N GLU A 231 -12.34 16.04 -11.19
CA GLU A 231 -13.52 15.55 -11.90
C GLU A 231 -14.79 16.13 -11.25
N ILE A 232 -15.90 16.10 -11.98
CA ILE A 232 -17.25 16.30 -11.45
C ILE A 232 -18.11 15.11 -11.87
N TYR A 233 -19.26 14.88 -11.22
CA TYR A 233 -20.10 13.71 -11.50
C TYR A 233 -20.47 13.53 -12.98
N ASP A 234 -20.70 14.64 -13.69
CA ASP A 234 -21.17 14.63 -15.08
C ASP A 234 -20.04 14.77 -16.11
N ASP A 235 -18.81 15.05 -15.66
CA ASP A 235 -17.65 15.26 -16.53
C ASP A 235 -16.38 14.77 -15.82
N ALA A 236 -15.93 13.59 -16.24
CA ALA A 236 -14.61 13.09 -15.87
C ALA A 236 -13.50 13.96 -16.49
N GLY A 237 -13.77 14.65 -17.60
CA GLY A 237 -12.79 15.48 -18.29
C GLY A 237 -11.73 14.67 -19.03
N SER A 238 -10.84 15.38 -19.74
CA SER A 238 -9.64 14.80 -20.34
C SER A 238 -8.42 15.08 -19.46
N HIS A 239 -7.72 14.03 -19.08
CA HIS A 239 -6.56 14.11 -18.20
C HIS A 239 -5.24 13.92 -18.95
N SER A 240 -4.24 14.70 -18.55
CA SER A 240 -2.87 14.61 -19.04
C SER A 240 -1.97 14.11 -17.91
N ASP A 241 -1.30 12.98 -18.09
CA ASP A 241 -0.48 12.37 -17.05
C ASP A 241 0.94 12.96 -16.98
N HIS A 242 1.04 14.23 -16.59
CA HIS A 242 2.33 14.92 -16.46
C HIS A 242 2.47 15.58 -15.08
N PRO A 243 3.46 15.15 -14.24
CA PRO A 243 3.49 15.54 -12.83
C PRO A 243 3.88 17.01 -12.63
N GLY A 244 4.67 17.58 -13.55
CA GLY A 244 5.11 18.97 -13.51
C GLY A 244 4.22 19.95 -14.28
N ILE A 245 3.16 19.48 -14.95
CA ILE A 245 2.30 20.34 -15.77
C ILE A 245 0.87 20.24 -15.24
N LYS A 246 0.30 21.40 -14.95
CA LYS A 246 -1.08 21.51 -14.49
C LYS A 246 -2.03 21.00 -15.56
N CYS A 247 -2.85 20.00 -15.21
CA CYS A 247 -3.78 19.40 -16.14
C CYS A 247 -4.94 20.36 -16.48
N ASN A 248 -5.45 20.28 -17.72
CA ASN A 248 -6.59 21.07 -18.19
C ASN A 248 -7.86 20.86 -17.35
N CYS A 249 -8.02 19.69 -16.74
CA CYS A 249 -9.11 19.41 -15.79
C CYS A 249 -9.10 20.34 -14.56
N TYR A 250 -8.03 21.08 -14.29
CA TYR A 250 -8.01 22.07 -13.20
C TYR A 250 -9.15 23.09 -13.28
N LYS A 251 -9.64 23.41 -14.48
CA LYS A 251 -10.82 24.27 -14.63
C LYS A 251 -12.02 23.79 -13.81
N LEU A 252 -12.12 22.47 -13.56
CA LEU A 252 -13.16 21.83 -12.77
C LEU A 252 -12.99 22.06 -11.26
N SER A 253 -11.83 22.51 -10.79
CA SER A 253 -11.54 22.69 -9.35
C SER A 253 -12.41 23.73 -8.65
N ASN A 254 -13.00 24.66 -9.40
CA ASN A 254 -13.85 25.71 -8.85
C ASN A 254 -15.33 25.31 -8.73
N PHE A 255 -15.70 24.11 -9.19
CA PHE A 255 -17.08 23.65 -9.14
C PHE A 255 -17.43 23.08 -7.76
N PRO A 256 -18.66 23.29 -7.25
CA PRO A 256 -19.04 22.86 -5.89
C PRO A 256 -18.97 21.35 -5.65
N ASN A 257 -19.16 20.56 -6.70
CA ASN A 257 -19.12 19.09 -6.68
C ASN A 257 -17.79 18.53 -7.21
N SER A 258 -16.77 19.37 -7.34
CA SER A 258 -15.45 18.96 -7.79
C SER A 258 -14.80 17.99 -6.81
N ARG A 259 -14.25 16.91 -7.35
CA ARG A 259 -13.47 15.93 -6.59
C ARG A 259 -12.04 15.95 -7.08
N GLN A 260 -11.12 16.09 -6.15
CA GLN A 260 -9.70 16.00 -6.42
C GLN A 260 -9.24 14.56 -6.33
N PHE A 261 -8.40 14.15 -7.27
CA PHE A 261 -7.72 12.86 -7.23
C PHE A 261 -6.32 12.95 -7.80
N TRP A 262 -5.54 11.91 -7.56
CA TRP A 262 -4.17 11.78 -8.04
C TRP A 262 -4.07 10.55 -8.93
N GLY A 263 -3.36 10.64 -10.05
CA GLY A 263 -3.30 9.59 -11.07
C GLY A 263 -1.91 9.32 -11.63
N ILE A 264 -1.66 8.07 -12.02
CA ILE A 264 -0.52 7.68 -12.84
C ILE A 264 -0.91 6.59 -13.83
N SER A 265 -0.55 6.79 -15.10
CA SER A 265 -0.73 5.78 -16.15
C SER A 265 0.25 4.61 -15.98
N GLU A 266 -0.17 3.42 -16.43
CA GLU A 266 0.65 2.22 -16.45
C GLU A 266 1.97 2.45 -17.21
N SER A 267 1.93 3.17 -18.33
CA SER A 267 3.13 3.46 -19.13
C SER A 267 4.13 4.31 -18.36
N ARG A 268 3.68 5.34 -17.64
CA ARG A 268 4.56 6.18 -16.81
C ARG A 268 5.08 5.42 -15.60
N PHE A 269 4.22 4.65 -14.93
CA PHE A 269 4.64 3.75 -13.86
C PHE A 269 5.75 2.81 -14.33
N MET A 270 5.54 2.15 -15.47
CA MET A 270 6.52 1.24 -16.09
C MET A 270 7.84 1.92 -16.43
N LYS A 271 7.80 3.16 -16.90
CA LYS A 271 9.02 3.94 -17.17
C LYS A 271 9.80 4.21 -15.89
N LEU A 272 9.10 4.63 -14.82
CA LEU A 272 9.70 4.97 -13.53
C LEU A 272 10.35 3.75 -12.87
N ILE A 273 9.66 2.61 -12.83
CA ILE A 273 10.24 1.41 -12.21
C ILE A 273 11.44 0.85 -12.99
N LYS A 274 11.52 1.12 -14.31
CA LYS A 274 12.69 0.76 -15.11
C LYS A 274 13.87 1.68 -14.85
N SER A 275 13.62 2.99 -14.67
CA SER A 275 14.67 3.97 -14.41
C SER A 275 15.17 3.96 -12.97
N ASP A 276 14.26 3.80 -12.01
CA ASP A 276 14.57 3.73 -10.59
C ASP A 276 13.80 2.58 -9.93
N PRO A 277 14.30 1.35 -10.06
CA PRO A 277 13.65 0.21 -9.45
C PRO A 277 13.75 0.21 -7.90
N LYS A 278 14.63 1.05 -7.31
CA LYS A 278 14.80 1.13 -5.85
C LYS A 278 13.55 1.68 -5.17
N LEU A 279 12.81 2.53 -5.89
CA LEU A 279 11.57 3.16 -5.46
C LEU A 279 10.59 2.18 -4.79
N PHE A 280 10.49 0.96 -5.33
CA PHE A 280 9.58 -0.09 -4.88
C PHE A 280 10.28 -1.34 -4.36
N GLY A 281 11.47 -1.15 -3.80
CA GLY A 281 12.11 -2.16 -2.98
C GLY A 281 13.12 -3.06 -3.68
N LYS A 282 13.34 -2.93 -4.99
CA LYS A 282 14.23 -3.85 -5.74
C LYS A 282 15.69 -3.87 -5.25
N ASN A 283 16.17 -2.79 -4.65
CA ASN A 283 17.54 -2.74 -4.13
C ASN A 283 17.58 -2.59 -2.61
N LEU A 284 16.45 -2.82 -1.92
CA LEU A 284 16.47 -2.92 -0.47
C LEU A 284 17.27 -4.16 -0.10
N LEU A 285 18.21 -3.99 0.81
CA LEU A 285 19.02 -5.06 1.35
C LEU A 285 18.40 -5.55 2.65
N ILE A 286 18.66 -6.81 3.04
CA ILE A 286 18.11 -7.36 4.29
C ILE A 286 18.64 -6.56 5.49
N GLU A 287 19.88 -6.07 5.38
CA GLU A 287 20.56 -5.23 6.36
C GLU A 287 19.79 -3.93 6.66
N ASP A 288 19.03 -3.41 5.70
CA ASP A 288 18.17 -2.23 5.89
C ASP A 288 17.05 -2.48 6.92
N PHE A 289 16.75 -3.75 7.23
CA PHE A 289 15.77 -4.18 8.21
C PHE A 289 16.39 -4.74 9.48
N LEU A 290 17.59 -5.36 9.38
CA LEU A 290 18.26 -6.02 10.51
C LEU A 290 18.98 -5.06 11.46
N SER A 291 19.15 -3.78 11.09
CA SER A 291 19.68 -2.78 12.03
C SER A 291 18.84 -2.67 13.32
N ASP A 292 17.55 -3.02 13.26
CA ASP A 292 16.60 -2.90 14.36
C ASP A 292 16.26 -4.23 15.07
N ASN A 293 15.95 -4.13 16.37
CA ASN A 293 15.66 -5.28 17.23
C ASN A 293 14.36 -6.01 16.87
N TYR A 294 13.44 -5.36 16.15
CA TYR A 294 12.15 -5.93 15.76
C TYR A 294 12.31 -7.21 14.92
N PHE A 295 13.17 -7.18 13.89
CA PHE A 295 13.39 -8.35 13.03
C PHE A 295 14.54 -9.25 13.51
N LYS A 296 15.49 -8.72 14.30
CA LYS A 296 16.54 -9.53 14.95
C LYS A 296 15.95 -10.58 15.89
N SER A 297 14.95 -10.22 16.69
CA SER A 297 14.28 -11.14 17.62
C SER A 297 13.43 -12.21 16.92
N ASN A 298 12.80 -11.86 15.78
CA ASN A 298 12.00 -12.79 14.99
C ASN A 298 12.83 -13.80 14.18
N LYS A 299 14.08 -13.50 13.83
CA LYS A 299 15.00 -14.44 13.15
C LYS A 299 15.25 -15.73 13.95
N LEU A 300 15.10 -15.68 15.27
CA LEU A 300 15.21 -16.86 16.14
C LEU A 300 14.01 -17.81 16.03
N VAL A 301 12.86 -17.34 15.55
CA VAL A 301 11.64 -18.14 15.35
C VAL A 301 11.65 -18.83 13.98
N THR A 302 12.45 -18.34 13.02
CA THR A 302 12.48 -18.79 11.62
C THR A 302 13.47 -19.92 11.31
N ASN A 303 14.05 -20.60 12.32
CA ASN A 303 14.65 -21.95 12.12
C ASN A 303 13.56 -23.01 11.84
N TYR A 304 12.60 -22.66 11.00
CA TYR A 304 11.41 -23.43 10.68
C TYR A 304 11.61 -24.03 9.29
N ASN A 305 11.34 -25.33 9.18
CA ASN A 305 11.79 -26.19 8.08
C ASN A 305 11.21 -25.76 6.71
N GLU A 306 11.99 -25.01 5.92
CA GLU A 306 11.60 -24.41 4.63
C GLU A 306 11.18 -25.41 3.54
N LYS A 307 11.60 -26.68 3.66
CA LYS A 307 11.34 -27.72 2.65
C LYS A 307 9.85 -27.94 2.38
N GLN A 308 9.02 -27.87 3.42
CA GLN A 308 7.61 -28.23 3.31
C GLN A 308 6.75 -27.09 2.72
N ASP A 309 7.16 -25.83 2.88
CA ASP A 309 6.46 -24.68 2.30
C ASP A 309 6.89 -24.41 0.84
N LYS A 310 8.14 -24.73 0.45
CA LYS A 310 8.57 -24.69 -0.96
C LYS A 310 7.77 -25.67 -1.82
N GLU A 311 7.56 -26.89 -1.35
CA GLU A 311 6.72 -27.89 -2.04
C GLU A 311 5.25 -27.42 -2.14
N ASN A 312 4.73 -26.71 -1.14
CA ASN A 312 3.37 -26.16 -1.18
C ASN A 312 3.23 -24.96 -2.13
N LEU A 313 4.22 -24.06 -2.17
CA LEU A 313 4.24 -22.92 -3.09
C LEU A 313 4.41 -23.37 -4.55
N ASP A 314 5.34 -24.29 -4.83
CA ASP A 314 5.53 -24.83 -6.18
C ASP A 314 4.26 -25.53 -6.68
N ASN A 315 3.53 -26.24 -5.80
CA ASN A 315 2.24 -26.84 -6.11
C ASN A 315 1.13 -25.81 -6.38
N ILE A 316 1.14 -24.65 -5.70
CA ILE A 316 0.16 -23.56 -5.93
C ILE A 316 0.45 -22.83 -7.25
N TYR A 317 1.72 -22.57 -7.58
CA TYR A 317 2.11 -21.91 -8.83
C TYR A 317 1.97 -22.83 -10.05
N THR A 318 2.23 -24.13 -9.93
CA THR A 318 1.97 -25.09 -11.02
C THR A 318 0.49 -25.38 -11.24
N LYS A 319 -0.35 -25.42 -10.18
CA LYS A 319 -1.82 -25.52 -10.35
C LYS A 319 -2.43 -24.30 -11.05
N LYS A 320 -1.93 -23.08 -10.80
CA LYS A 320 -2.41 -21.87 -11.49
C LYS A 320 -2.03 -21.82 -12.97
N ARG A 321 -0.91 -22.42 -13.39
CA ARG A 321 -0.54 -22.54 -14.82
C ARG A 321 -1.45 -23.50 -15.59
N LYS A 322 -2.02 -24.53 -14.94
CA LYS A 322 -2.97 -25.47 -15.58
C LYS A 322 -4.40 -24.95 -15.65
N LEU A 323 -4.76 -23.91 -14.88
CA LEU A 323 -6.10 -23.30 -14.90
C LEU A 323 -6.18 -22.05 -15.80
N LEU A 324 -5.07 -21.69 -16.47
CA LEU A 324 -4.95 -20.50 -17.33
C LEU A 324 -4.56 -20.85 -18.79
N ASN A 325 -4.59 -22.14 -19.15
CA ASN A 325 -4.55 -22.60 -20.55
C ASN A 325 -5.92 -23.12 -20.96
#